data_AF-A0A2G0E615-F1
#
_entry.id   AF-A0A2G0E615-F1
#
_cell.length_a   1.000
_cell.length_b   1.000
_cell.length_c   1.000
_cell.angle_alpha   90.00
_cell.angle_beta   90.00
_cell.angle_gamma   90.00
#
_symmetry.space_group_name_H-M   'P 1'
#
loop_
_entity.id
_entity.type
_entity.pdbx_description
1 polymer ?
#
loop_
_entity_poly.entity_id
_entity_poly.type
_entity_poly.pdbx_seq_one_letter_code
_entity_poly.pdbx_strand_id
1 'polypeptide(L)'
;KRLLKIPDGNHIQTGFERENLRFQVVKDQKKEQYLVEYLKINKNQSGIIYAATRKEVDRIYHLLKKFGFSIGRYHGGLNENERTAMQEAFLYDRLQLIVATNAFGMGINKSNVRFVIHYQIPGSLEAYYQEAGRAGRDG
;
A
#
# COMPACT_ATOMS: atom_id res chain seq x y z
N LYS A 1 3.56 24.97 -9.87
CA LYS A 1 4.13 25.73 -11.03
C LYS A 1 3.61 27.17 -11.08
N ARG A 2 2.34 27.41 -11.46
CA ARG A 2 1.76 28.78 -11.53
C ARG A 2 1.74 29.50 -10.18
N LEU A 3 1.41 28.78 -9.11
CA LEU A 3 1.36 29.32 -7.74
C LEU A 3 2.73 29.74 -7.20
N LEU A 4 3.82 29.11 -7.67
CA LEU A 4 5.20 29.37 -7.23
C LEU A 4 6.01 30.18 -8.26
N LYS A 5 5.37 30.63 -9.36
CA LYS A 5 6.00 31.41 -10.45
C LYS A 5 7.32 30.82 -10.98
N ILE A 6 7.42 29.49 -11.06
CA ILE A 6 8.62 28.81 -11.55
C ILE A 6 8.74 28.96 -13.08
N PRO A 7 9.85 29.48 -13.61
CA PRO A 7 10.09 29.59 -15.06
C PRO A 7 10.17 28.22 -15.76
N ASP A 8 9.80 28.16 -17.03
CA ASP A 8 9.80 26.91 -17.80
C ASP A 8 11.20 26.31 -18.00
N GLY A 9 12.23 27.13 -18.10
CA GLY A 9 13.63 26.69 -18.20
C GLY A 9 14.18 26.04 -16.92
N ASN A 10 13.44 26.15 -15.80
CA ASN A 10 13.83 25.59 -14.50
C ASN A 10 12.92 24.41 -14.11
N HIS A 11 12.32 23.75 -15.11
CA HIS A 11 11.45 22.60 -14.94
C HIS A 11 12.08 21.37 -15.60
N ILE A 12 12.34 20.33 -14.80
CA ILE A 12 12.75 19.02 -15.29
C ILE A 12 11.64 18.04 -14.95
N GLN A 13 11.13 17.35 -15.96
CA GLN A 13 10.18 16.25 -15.82
C GLN A 13 10.84 14.97 -16.29
N THR A 14 11.06 14.04 -15.37
CA THR A 14 11.61 12.71 -15.69
C THR A 14 10.48 11.74 -16.06
N GLY A 15 10.85 10.62 -16.70
CA GLY A 15 9.91 9.54 -16.99
C GLY A 15 9.27 8.95 -15.72
N PHE A 16 8.05 8.44 -15.86
CA PHE A 16 7.27 7.83 -14.78
C PHE A 16 7.30 6.29 -14.81
N GLU A 17 7.90 5.71 -15.85
CA GLU A 17 7.88 4.27 -16.09
C GLU A 17 8.72 3.52 -15.06
N ARG A 18 8.19 2.37 -14.65
CA ARG A 18 8.80 1.44 -13.70
C ARG A 18 8.73 0.05 -14.31
N GLU A 19 9.76 -0.32 -15.07
CA GLU A 19 9.82 -1.59 -15.82
C GLU A 19 9.63 -2.82 -14.94
N ASN A 20 10.00 -2.71 -13.66
CA ASN A 20 9.86 -3.77 -12.68
C ASN A 20 8.47 -3.89 -12.03
N LEU A 21 7.53 -3.01 -12.38
CA LEU A 21 6.15 -3.05 -11.88
C LEU A 21 5.20 -3.64 -12.91
N ARG A 22 4.53 -4.73 -12.53
CA ARG A 22 3.43 -5.32 -13.30
C ARG A 22 2.09 -4.86 -12.73
N PHE A 23 1.29 -4.20 -13.56
CA PHE A 23 -0.07 -3.79 -13.21
C PHE A 23 -1.09 -4.83 -13.67
N GLN A 24 -2.01 -5.21 -12.79
CA GLN A 24 -3.08 -6.18 -13.09
C GLN A 24 -4.40 -5.74 -12.47
N VAL A 25 -5.50 -5.94 -13.20
CA VAL A 25 -6.86 -5.78 -12.71
C VAL A 25 -7.53 -7.16 -12.69
N VAL A 26 -8.11 -7.52 -11.55
CA VAL A 26 -8.84 -8.78 -11.37
C VAL A 26 -10.33 -8.47 -11.29
N LYS A 27 -11.11 -9.05 -12.20
CA LYS A 27 -12.56 -8.89 -12.32
C LYS A 27 -13.27 -10.19 -11.94
N ASP A 28 -14.56 -10.10 -11.63
CA ASP A 28 -15.46 -11.25 -11.45
C ASP A 28 -15.06 -12.23 -10.34
N GLN A 29 -14.35 -11.74 -9.32
CA GLN A 29 -13.92 -12.53 -8.16
C GLN A 29 -14.60 -12.06 -6.87
N LYS A 30 -14.84 -13.00 -5.96
CA LYS A 30 -15.17 -12.69 -4.57
C LYS A 30 -13.92 -12.09 -3.91
N LYS A 31 -13.92 -10.77 -3.70
CA LYS A 31 -12.73 -10.00 -3.26
C LYS A 31 -12.01 -10.61 -2.05
N GLU A 32 -12.75 -11.03 -1.03
CA GLU A 32 -12.18 -11.62 0.19
C GLU A 32 -11.50 -12.96 -0.08
N GLN A 33 -12.17 -13.85 -0.81
CA GLN A 33 -11.64 -15.15 -1.16
C GLN A 33 -10.36 -15.01 -1.98
N TYR A 34 -10.40 -14.16 -3.02
CA TYR A 34 -9.25 -13.86 -3.85
C TYR A 34 -8.08 -13.30 -3.03
N LEU A 35 -8.35 -12.34 -2.13
CA LEU A 35 -7.32 -11.76 -1.27
C LEU A 35 -6.65 -12.82 -0.40
N VAL A 36 -7.43 -13.67 0.26
CA VAL A 36 -6.89 -14.73 1.13
C VAL A 36 -6.07 -15.74 0.32
N GLU A 37 -6.55 -16.17 -0.84
CA GLU A 37 -5.84 -17.12 -1.72
C GLU A 37 -4.52 -16.52 -2.24
N TYR A 38 -4.57 -15.27 -2.71
CA TYR A 38 -3.38 -14.55 -3.17
C TYR A 38 -2.32 -14.44 -2.06
N LEU A 39 -2.74 -14.07 -0.85
CA LEU A 39 -1.82 -13.93 0.28
C LEU A 39 -1.27 -15.28 0.77
N LYS A 40 -2.03 -16.38 0.65
CA LYS A 40 -1.51 -17.73 0.96
C LYS A 40 -0.39 -18.14 0.01
N ILE A 41 -0.54 -17.85 -1.28
CA ILE A 41 0.49 -18.11 -2.29
C ILE A 41 1.75 -17.26 -2.02
N ASN A 42 1.56 -16.02 -1.58
CA ASN A 42 2.63 -15.05 -1.33
C ASN A 42 2.96 -14.87 0.16
N LYS A 43 2.78 -15.90 1.00
CA LYS A 43 2.82 -15.79 2.47
C LYS A 43 4.14 -15.27 3.08
N ASN A 44 5.23 -15.35 2.33
CA ASN A 44 6.58 -14.94 2.76
C ASN A 44 7.01 -13.60 2.14
N GLN A 45 6.10 -12.89 1.48
CA GLN A 45 6.38 -11.64 0.79
C GLN A 45 5.77 -10.46 1.53
N SER A 46 6.51 -9.35 1.57
CA SER A 46 6.00 -8.11 2.13
C SER A 46 5.02 -7.44 1.17
N GLY A 47 3.89 -6.96 1.68
CA GLY A 47 2.86 -6.34 0.85
C GLY A 47 1.97 -5.34 1.57
N ILE A 48 1.42 -4.41 0.78
CA ILE A 48 0.51 -3.36 1.25
C ILE A 48 -0.88 -3.62 0.66
N ILE A 49 -1.92 -3.49 1.49
CA ILE A 49 -3.31 -3.61 1.08
C ILE A 49 -4.00 -2.27 1.35
N TYR A 50 -4.32 -1.52 0.29
CA TYR A 50 -5.03 -0.25 0.40
C TYR A 50 -6.55 -0.44 0.39
N ALA A 51 -7.23 0.20 1.33
CA ALA A 51 -8.68 0.30 1.42
C ALA A 51 -9.11 1.76 1.59
N ALA A 52 -10.32 2.10 1.15
CA ALA A 52 -10.77 3.49 1.05
C ALA A 52 -11.14 4.10 2.41
N THR A 53 -11.51 3.28 3.41
CA THR A 53 -12.03 3.76 4.69
C THR A 53 -11.38 3.07 5.88
N ARG A 54 -11.38 3.74 7.04
CA ARG A 54 -10.91 3.19 8.33
C ARG A 54 -11.63 1.89 8.68
N LYS A 55 -12.96 1.87 8.47
CA LYS A 55 -13.81 0.70 8.72
C LYS A 55 -13.39 -0.50 7.87
N GLU A 56 -13.10 -0.28 6.60
CA GLU A 56 -12.64 -1.37 5.72
C GLU A 56 -11.23 -1.86 6.08
N VAL A 57 -10.33 -0.95 6.46
CA VAL A 57 -9.00 -1.33 6.99
C VAL A 57 -9.14 -2.27 8.19
N ASP A 58 -9.99 -1.91 9.15
CA ASP A 58 -10.22 -2.72 10.35
C ASP A 58 -10.85 -4.07 10.03
N ARG A 59 -11.86 -4.06 9.16
CA ARG A 59 -12.56 -5.29 8.73
C ARG A 59 -11.61 -6.27 8.06
N ILE A 60 -10.78 -5.79 7.12
CA ILE A 60 -9.80 -6.62 6.39
C ILE A 60 -8.70 -7.08 7.36
N TYR A 61 -8.22 -6.22 8.25
CA TYR A 61 -7.25 -6.57 9.28
C TYR A 61 -7.75 -7.75 10.13
N HIS A 62 -8.96 -7.67 10.69
CA HIS A 62 -9.53 -8.74 11.51
C HIS A 62 -9.78 -10.03 10.71
N LEU A 63 -10.25 -9.92 9.46
CA LEU A 63 -10.40 -11.04 8.54
C LEU A 63 -9.07 -11.79 8.37
N LEU A 64 -8.01 -11.08 7.98
CA LEU A 64 -6.71 -11.69 7.70
C LEU A 64 -6.02 -12.18 8.98
N LYS A 65 -6.21 -11.49 10.10
CA LYS A 65 -5.72 -11.95 11.40
C LYS A 65 -6.35 -13.30 11.79
N LYS A 66 -7.64 -13.50 11.52
CA LYS A 66 -8.33 -14.79 11.74
C LYS A 66 -7.76 -15.92 10.88
N PHE A 67 -7.24 -15.61 9.69
CA PHE A 67 -6.54 -16.57 8.84
C PHE A 67 -5.07 -16.79 9.22
N GLY A 68 -4.57 -16.15 10.29
CA GLY A 68 -3.22 -16.35 10.81
C GLY A 68 -2.13 -15.54 10.10
N PHE A 69 -2.48 -14.53 9.31
CA PHE A 69 -1.47 -13.69 8.65
C PHE A 69 -0.74 -12.78 9.65
N SER A 70 0.56 -12.58 9.41
CA SER A 70 1.36 -11.55 10.09
C SER A 70 1.03 -10.18 9.48
N ILE A 71 0.04 -9.51 10.06
CA ILE A 71 -0.55 -8.29 9.51
C ILE A 71 -0.73 -7.19 10.55
N GLY A 72 -0.54 -5.95 10.12
CA GLY A 72 -0.87 -4.73 10.85
C GLY A 72 -1.95 -3.91 10.16
N ARG A 73 -2.44 -2.86 10.83
CA ARG A 73 -3.38 -1.88 10.28
C ARG A 73 -2.85 -0.46 10.44
N TYR A 74 -3.17 0.42 9.50
CA TYR A 74 -2.78 1.84 9.58
C TYR A 74 -3.84 2.75 8.98
N HIS A 75 -4.38 3.66 9.79
CA HIS A 75 -5.27 4.72 9.32
C HIS A 75 -5.27 5.89 10.30
N GLY A 76 -5.76 7.06 9.88
CA GLY A 76 -5.79 8.28 10.71
C GLY A 76 -6.77 8.25 11.91
N GLY A 77 -7.33 7.08 12.24
CA GLY A 77 -8.13 6.88 13.44
C GLY A 77 -7.38 6.18 14.58
N LEU A 78 -6.22 5.59 14.28
CA LEU A 78 -5.32 5.04 15.29
C LEU A 78 -4.61 6.18 16.01
N ASN A 79 -4.26 5.97 17.28
CA ASN A 79 -3.42 6.92 17.99
C ASN A 79 -1.98 6.90 17.42
N GLU A 80 -1.19 7.90 17.78
CA GLU A 80 0.17 8.06 17.24
C GLU A 80 1.08 6.88 17.56
N ASN A 81 1.05 6.39 18.80
CA ASN A 81 1.86 5.26 19.25
C ASN A 81 1.53 3.99 18.46
N GLU A 82 0.24 3.71 18.24
CA GLU A 82 -0.21 2.59 17.42
C GLU A 82 0.27 2.71 15.96
N ARG A 83 0.14 3.90 15.37
CA ARG A 83 0.61 4.16 13.99
C ARG A 83 2.11 3.91 13.87
N THR A 84 2.89 4.46 14.78
CA THR A 84 4.35 4.29 14.82
C THR A 84 4.72 2.82 15.00
N ALA A 85 4.11 2.13 15.97
CA ALA A 85 4.39 0.71 16.22
C ALA A 85 4.07 -0.17 15.00
N MET A 86 2.93 0.03 14.34
CA MET A 86 2.55 -0.74 13.14
C MET A 86 3.45 -0.43 11.95
N GLN A 87 3.78 0.85 11.73
CA GLN A 87 4.68 1.27 10.66
C GLN A 87 6.07 0.67 10.85
N GLU A 88 6.66 0.80 12.04
CA GLU A 88 7.98 0.24 12.33
C GLU A 88 7.99 -1.29 12.21
N ALA A 89 6.97 -1.96 12.73
CA ALA A 89 6.86 -3.40 12.64
C ALA A 89 6.82 -3.88 11.17
N PHE A 90 6.16 -3.14 10.29
CA PHE A 90 6.19 -3.41 8.85
C PHE A 90 7.53 -3.06 8.20
N LEU A 91 8.13 -1.91 8.53
CA LEU A 91 9.42 -1.48 8.01
C LEU A 91 10.53 -2.51 8.31
N TYR A 92 10.57 -3.01 9.54
CA TYR A 92 11.57 -3.97 10.04
C TYR A 92 11.17 -5.45 9.89
N ASP A 93 10.23 -5.77 8.99
CA ASP A 93 9.82 -7.15 8.66
C ASP A 93 9.24 -7.98 9.82
N ARG A 94 8.91 -7.35 10.97
CA ARG A 94 8.16 -7.98 12.06
C ARG A 94 6.72 -8.28 11.63
N LEU A 95 6.18 -7.49 10.70
CA LEU A 95 4.93 -7.72 9.99
C LEU A 95 5.21 -7.84 8.49
N GLN A 96 4.67 -8.88 7.87
CA GLN A 96 4.78 -9.06 6.42
C GLN A 96 3.77 -8.19 5.68
N LEU A 97 2.58 -8.01 6.25
CA LEU A 97 1.48 -7.31 5.61
C LEU A 97 1.06 -6.08 6.40
N ILE A 98 0.58 -5.07 5.69
CA ILE A 98 -0.10 -3.93 6.30
C ILE A 98 -1.34 -3.56 5.49
N VAL A 99 -2.48 -3.42 6.17
CA VAL A 99 -3.71 -2.88 5.59
C VAL A 99 -3.81 -1.41 5.95
N ALA A 100 -4.07 -0.54 4.98
CA ALA A 100 -4.09 0.88 5.26
C ALA A 100 -5.01 1.71 4.38
N THR A 101 -5.32 2.93 4.84
CA THR A 101 -5.81 3.99 3.94
C THR A 101 -4.62 4.74 3.34
N ASN A 102 -4.90 5.70 2.45
CA ASN A 102 -3.91 6.63 1.89
C ASN A 102 -3.07 7.41 2.93
N ALA A 103 -3.46 7.41 4.21
CA ALA A 103 -2.68 7.95 5.31
C ALA A 103 -1.33 7.23 5.47
N PHE A 104 -1.25 5.96 5.08
CA PHE A 104 -0.02 5.19 5.07
C PHE A 104 0.76 5.50 3.79
N GLY A 105 1.51 6.59 3.81
CA GLY A 105 2.25 6.98 2.62
C GLY A 105 3.45 7.91 2.78
N MET A 106 3.34 8.93 3.61
CA MET A 106 4.46 9.86 3.83
C MET A 106 5.54 9.17 4.68
N GLY A 107 6.78 9.12 4.20
CA GLY A 107 7.93 8.64 4.97
C GLY A 107 8.19 7.13 4.99
N ILE A 108 7.38 6.32 4.31
CA ILE A 108 7.65 4.88 4.20
C ILE A 108 8.74 4.64 3.15
N ASN A 109 9.87 4.08 3.60
CA ASN A 109 10.95 3.64 2.73
C ASN A 109 11.33 2.19 3.02
N LYS A 110 10.47 1.26 2.61
CA LYS A 110 10.75 -0.17 2.60
C LYS A 110 11.07 -0.59 1.17
N SER A 111 12.28 -1.11 0.94
CA SER A 111 12.74 -1.49 -0.40
C SER A 111 12.03 -2.76 -0.90
N ASN A 112 11.77 -3.70 0.01
CA ASN A 112 11.36 -5.06 -0.30
C ASN A 112 9.84 -5.31 -0.36
N VAL A 113 9.03 -4.29 -0.67
CA VAL A 113 7.58 -4.47 -0.88
C VAL A 113 7.36 -5.17 -2.23
N ARG A 114 6.76 -6.37 -2.21
CA ARG A 114 6.58 -7.22 -3.41
C ARG A 114 5.28 -6.98 -4.14
N PHE A 115 4.23 -6.58 -3.42
CA PHE A 115 2.95 -6.28 -4.03
C PHE A 115 2.22 -5.16 -3.30
N VAL A 116 1.40 -4.45 -4.06
CA VAL A 116 0.41 -3.50 -3.56
C VAL A 116 -0.94 -3.92 -4.09
N ILE A 117 -1.90 -4.18 -3.20
CA ILE A 117 -3.27 -4.54 -3.54
C ILE A 117 -4.18 -3.36 -3.21
N HIS A 118 -4.83 -2.80 -4.23
CA HIS A 118 -5.92 -1.86 -4.03
C HIS A 118 -7.23 -2.64 -3.86
N TYR A 119 -7.62 -2.95 -2.62
CA TYR A 119 -8.87 -3.67 -2.33
C TYR A 119 -10.11 -2.83 -2.74
N GLN A 120 -9.95 -1.52 -2.63
CA GLN A 120 -10.83 -0.51 -3.20
C GLN A 120 -9.99 0.45 -4.05
N ILE A 121 -10.55 0.89 -5.17
CA ILE A 121 -9.90 1.84 -6.08
C ILE A 121 -9.73 3.17 -5.32
N PRO A 122 -8.53 3.80 -5.39
CA PRO A 122 -8.30 5.09 -4.76
C PRO A 122 -9.10 6.20 -5.44
N GLY A 123 -9.25 7.34 -4.76
CA GLY A 123 -10.07 8.45 -5.25
C GLY A 123 -9.53 9.18 -6.49
N SER A 124 -8.27 8.93 -6.88
CA SER A 124 -7.67 9.52 -8.06
C SER A 124 -6.58 8.63 -8.67
N LEU A 125 -6.23 8.90 -9.93
CA LEU A 125 -5.17 8.20 -10.65
C LEU A 125 -3.78 8.50 -10.05
N GLU A 126 -3.56 9.73 -9.60
CA GLU A 126 -2.32 10.16 -8.95
C GLU A 126 -2.10 9.38 -7.65
N ALA A 127 -3.15 9.21 -6.85
CA ALA A 127 -3.10 8.38 -5.64
C ALA A 127 -2.75 6.93 -5.99
N TYR A 128 -3.40 6.36 -7.01
CA TYR A 128 -3.07 5.01 -7.51
C TYR A 128 -1.60 4.85 -7.88
N TYR A 129 -1.05 5.78 -8.67
CA TYR A 129 0.36 5.71 -9.08
C TYR A 129 1.31 5.85 -7.89
N GLN A 130 1.05 6.77 -6.96
CA GLN A 130 1.90 6.95 -5.78
C GLN A 130 1.85 5.74 -4.84
N GLU A 131 0.68 5.14 -4.67
CA GLU A 131 0.46 3.95 -3.84
C GLU A 131 1.10 2.71 -4.48
N ALA A 132 0.88 2.47 -5.78
CA ALA A 132 1.48 1.36 -6.52
C ALA A 132 3.01 1.45 -6.58
N GLY A 133 3.57 2.65 -6.72
CA GLY A 133 5.02 2.89 -6.77
C GLY A 133 5.78 2.57 -5.47
N ARG A 134 5.08 2.09 -4.43
CA ARG A 134 5.71 1.56 -3.21
C ARG A 134 6.27 0.15 -3.38
N ALA A 135 5.77 -0.61 -4.36
CA ALA A 135 6.32 -1.91 -4.69
C ALA A 135 7.68 -1.79 -5.40
N GLY A 136 8.49 -2.85 -5.29
CA GLY A 136 9.68 -3.08 -6.10
C GLY A 136 10.73 -1.97 -6.02
N ARG A 137 10.95 -1.35 -4.85
CA ARG A 137 11.94 -0.25 -4.76
C ARG A 137 13.39 -0.72 -4.85
N ASP A 138 13.62 -2.01 -4.71
CA ASP A 138 14.90 -2.70 -4.86
C ASP A 138 15.29 -3.04 -6.31
N GLY A 139 14.41 -2.80 -7.31
CA GLY A 139 14.68 -3.11 -8.71
C GLY A 139 14.26 -4.51 -9.08
#